data_AF-A0A3N4YKE6-F1
#
_entry.id   AF-A0A3N4YKE6-F1
#
_cell.length_a   1.000
_cell.length_b   1.000
_cell.length_c   1.000
_cell.angle_alpha   90.00
_cell.angle_beta   90.00
_cell.angle_gamma   90.00
#
_symmetry.space_group_name_H-M   'P 1'
#
loop_
_entity.id
_entity.type
_entity.pdbx_description
1 polymer ?
#
loop_
_entity_poly.entity_id
_entity_poly.type
_entity_poly.pdbx_seq_one_letter_code
_entity_poly.pdbx_strand_id
1 'polypeptide(L)'
;MPGLVRFDLGMAEFLRRLVTADLDEIPGSNDEAWGNGGLFVGWREARRRWEAGLDEYTAQPRPEVLMGSYGMPGIRPLPDGVAWTLSGLETPLRLAVHLRLVHDVAVRLLDGLAETFPSLEVDRRAVEFGAATHDIGKVIHRSELIGPGSQHEEAGRQLLLRTGHDERLARYAATHGTWDAPDRQLEDLLVTLADKVWKGKRVSGLEERITDMIAGLTTRERWEVFLSVDQLCEDLAADADQRLAHHSAAPIDIGPDGPITAGLSARRRRAAARQRMTSPMTPVIRYGRPRDGV
;
A
#
# COMPACT_ATOMS: atom_id res chain seq x y z
N MET A 1 -28.48 15.36 -20.60
CA MET A 1 -28.77 16.18 -19.41
C MET A 1 -29.75 15.39 -18.55
N PRO A 2 -29.34 14.78 -17.43
CA PRO A 2 -30.29 14.18 -16.50
C PRO A 2 -31.13 15.31 -15.91
N GLY A 3 -32.46 15.16 -15.93
CA GLY A 3 -33.38 16.17 -15.42
C GLY A 3 -33.21 16.34 -13.91
N LEU A 4 -33.04 17.58 -13.46
CA LEU A 4 -33.08 17.92 -12.03
C LEU A 4 -34.45 17.55 -11.46
N VAL A 5 -34.47 16.54 -10.59
CA VAL A 5 -35.66 16.20 -9.80
C VAL A 5 -35.71 17.14 -8.62
N ARG A 6 -36.81 17.90 -8.49
CA ARG A 6 -37.04 18.81 -7.38
C ARG A 6 -37.80 18.06 -6.29
N PHE A 7 -37.19 17.89 -5.13
CA PHE A 7 -37.84 17.28 -3.98
C PHE A 7 -38.31 18.38 -3.02
N ASP A 8 -39.60 18.35 -2.65
CA ASP A 8 -40.19 19.26 -1.66
C ASP A 8 -39.80 18.85 -0.23
N LEU A 9 -38.50 18.87 0.06
CA LEU A 9 -37.99 18.83 1.43
C LEU A 9 -37.69 20.27 1.85
N GLY A 10 -38.45 20.79 2.81
CA GLY A 10 -38.21 22.14 3.34
C GLY A 10 -36.77 22.26 3.86
N MET A 11 -36.12 23.40 3.61
CA MET A 11 -34.69 23.57 3.88
C MET A 11 -34.31 23.34 5.36
N ALA A 12 -35.23 23.62 6.28
CA ALA A 12 -35.03 23.31 7.70
C ALA A 12 -34.96 21.81 7.99
N GLU A 13 -35.77 20.99 7.32
CA GLU A 13 -35.77 19.54 7.50
C GLU A 13 -34.57 18.90 6.80
N PHE A 14 -34.15 19.43 5.64
CA PHE A 14 -32.90 19.06 5.00
C PHE A 14 -31.69 19.30 5.91
N LEU A 15 -31.58 20.51 6.48
CA LEU A 15 -30.50 20.87 7.40
C LEU A 15 -30.53 20.04 8.68
N ARG A 16 -31.72 19.77 9.24
CA ARG A 16 -31.87 18.89 10.40
C ARG A 16 -31.29 17.51 10.09
N ARG A 17 -31.71 16.90 8.98
CA ARG A 17 -31.27 15.56 8.57
C ARG A 17 -29.79 15.49 8.20
N LEU A 18 -29.24 16.55 7.59
CA LEU A 18 -27.81 16.71 7.33
C LEU A 18 -27.00 16.71 8.64
N VAL A 19 -27.43 17.49 9.63
CA VAL A 19 -26.75 17.60 10.93
C VAL A 19 -26.94 16.35 11.79
N THR A 20 -28.08 15.66 11.68
CA THR A 20 -28.37 14.44 12.44
C THR A 20 -27.95 13.14 11.74
N ALA A 21 -27.36 13.22 10.54
CA ALA A 21 -26.98 12.08 9.70
C ALA A 21 -28.14 11.11 9.41
N ASP A 22 -29.32 11.66 9.15
CA ASP A 22 -30.57 10.95 8.86
C ASP A 22 -30.91 11.08 7.36
N LEU A 23 -29.94 10.72 6.51
CA LEU A 23 -29.97 10.92 5.05
C LEU A 23 -30.13 9.61 4.25
N ASP A 24 -30.11 8.46 4.94
CA ASP A 24 -30.19 7.13 4.32
C ASP A 24 -31.51 6.91 3.56
N GLU A 25 -32.54 7.69 3.89
CA GLU A 25 -33.87 7.64 3.25
C GLU A 25 -34.02 8.59 2.05
N ILE A 26 -33.01 9.40 1.70
CA ILE A 26 -33.08 10.37 0.60
C ILE A 26 -32.31 9.84 -0.61
N PRO A 27 -32.99 9.49 -1.72
CA PRO A 27 -32.32 9.13 -2.97
C PRO A 27 -31.46 10.30 -3.48
N GLY A 28 -30.14 10.10 -3.60
CA GLY A 28 -29.18 11.12 -4.06
C GLY A 28 -28.46 11.91 -2.95
N SER A 29 -28.53 11.46 -1.69
CA SER A 29 -27.75 12.03 -0.57
C SER A 29 -26.30 11.52 -0.49
N ASN A 30 -25.88 10.71 -1.45
CA ASN A 30 -24.50 10.28 -1.69
C ASN A 30 -23.70 11.37 -2.45
N ASP A 31 -22.37 11.23 -2.53
CA ASP A 31 -21.49 12.18 -3.23
C ASP A 31 -21.69 12.19 -4.76
N GLU A 32 -22.66 11.44 -5.29
CA GLU A 32 -23.02 11.44 -6.71
C GLU A 32 -23.47 12.84 -7.16
N ALA A 33 -24.09 13.62 -6.27
CA ALA A 33 -24.43 15.03 -6.53
C ALA A 33 -23.19 15.91 -6.81
N TRP A 34 -22.01 15.48 -6.36
CA TRP A 34 -20.72 16.15 -6.51
C TRP A 34 -19.76 15.40 -7.46
N GLY A 35 -20.24 14.38 -8.17
CA GLY A 35 -19.46 13.61 -9.14
C GLY A 35 -18.57 12.51 -8.54
N ASN A 36 -18.73 12.18 -7.25
CA ASN A 36 -18.00 11.10 -6.59
C ASN A 36 -18.94 9.94 -6.29
N GLY A 37 -18.76 8.79 -6.93
CA GLY A 37 -19.61 7.59 -6.75
C GLY A 37 -19.41 6.84 -5.43
N GLY A 38 -18.91 7.51 -4.39
CA GLY A 38 -18.65 6.92 -3.08
C GLY A 38 -19.89 6.94 -2.18
N LEU A 39 -20.03 5.90 -1.34
CA LEU A 39 -20.97 5.92 -0.23
C LEU A 39 -20.54 6.99 0.78
N PHE A 40 -21.41 7.94 1.09
CA PHE A 40 -21.20 8.89 2.18
C PHE A 40 -21.16 8.12 3.52
N VAL A 41 -20.11 8.32 4.32
CA VAL A 41 -19.93 7.66 5.62
C VAL A 41 -19.92 8.70 6.73
N GLY A 42 -20.96 8.70 7.56
CA GLY A 42 -21.04 9.60 8.72
C GLY A 42 -19.96 9.30 9.76
N TRP A 43 -19.49 10.32 10.48
CA TRP A 43 -18.34 10.23 11.39
C TRP A 43 -18.44 9.13 12.47
N ARG A 44 -19.65 8.81 12.95
CA ARG A 44 -19.88 7.73 13.93
C ARG A 44 -19.66 6.35 13.31
N GLU A 45 -20.09 6.17 12.06
CA GLU A 45 -19.89 4.92 11.32
C GLU A 45 -18.42 4.80 10.87
N ALA A 46 -17.79 5.90 10.44
CA ALA A 46 -16.35 5.96 10.18
C ALA A 46 -15.55 5.55 11.43
N ARG A 47 -15.90 6.08 12.61
CA ARG A 47 -15.29 5.70 13.90
C ARG A 47 -15.56 4.25 14.28
N ARG A 48 -16.77 3.73 14.06
CA ARG A 48 -17.11 2.32 14.32
C ARG A 48 -16.29 1.38 13.43
N ARG A 49 -16.15 1.73 12.14
CA ARG A 49 -15.32 0.99 11.17
C ARG A 49 -13.86 1.03 11.57
N TRP A 50 -13.37 2.20 11.97
CA TRP A 50 -12.02 2.38 12.52
C TRP A 50 -11.76 1.44 13.71
N GLU A 51 -12.64 1.46 14.71
CA GLU A 51 -12.55 0.62 15.90
C GLU A 51 -12.69 -0.88 15.57
N ALA A 52 -13.36 -1.22 14.48
CA ALA A 52 -13.49 -2.60 13.97
C ALA A 52 -12.34 -3.04 13.04
N GLY A 53 -11.34 -2.19 12.80
CA GLY A 53 -10.22 -2.50 11.89
C GLY A 53 -10.60 -2.50 10.41
N LEU A 54 -11.65 -1.75 10.05
CA LEU A 54 -12.16 -1.59 8.70
C LEU A 54 -11.85 -0.19 8.16
N ASP A 55 -11.58 -0.10 6.86
CA ASP A 55 -11.45 1.15 6.15
C ASP A 55 -12.77 1.95 6.25
N GLU A 56 -12.64 3.26 6.45
CA GLU A 56 -13.77 4.12 6.77
C GLU A 56 -14.75 4.23 5.59
N TYR A 57 -14.26 4.32 4.36
CA TYR A 57 -15.09 4.52 3.17
C TYR A 57 -15.58 3.21 2.56
N THR A 58 -14.75 2.17 2.54
CA THR A 58 -15.01 0.92 1.82
C THR A 58 -15.56 -0.20 2.70
N ALA A 59 -15.50 -0.07 4.03
CA ALA A 59 -15.86 -1.11 4.99
C ALA A 59 -15.12 -2.45 4.81
N GLN A 60 -14.03 -2.46 4.04
CA GLN A 60 -13.14 -3.60 3.90
C GLN A 60 -12.15 -3.64 5.06
N PRO A 61 -11.62 -4.83 5.43
CA PRO A 61 -10.55 -4.91 6.41
C PRO A 61 -9.39 -4.01 5.99
N ARG A 62 -8.87 -3.20 6.92
CA ARG A 62 -7.72 -2.35 6.61
C ARG A 62 -6.53 -3.21 6.18
N PRO A 63 -5.75 -2.78 5.19
CA PRO A 63 -4.51 -3.46 4.84
C PRO A 63 -3.61 -3.71 6.05
N GLU A 64 -3.55 -2.79 7.02
CA GLU A 64 -2.80 -2.98 8.28
C GLU A 64 -3.32 -4.15 9.14
N VAL A 65 -4.62 -4.46 9.10
CA VAL A 65 -5.25 -5.55 9.86
C VAL A 65 -5.07 -6.89 9.15
N LEU A 66 -5.08 -6.90 7.81
CA LEU A 66 -4.72 -8.07 6.99
C LEU A 66 -3.24 -8.42 7.10
N MET A 67 -2.35 -7.43 7.19
CA MET A 67 -0.93 -7.61 7.51
C MET A 67 -0.65 -7.75 9.02
N GLY A 68 -1.66 -7.52 9.87
CA GLY A 68 -1.53 -7.41 11.32
C GLY A 68 -1.05 -8.69 12.03
N SER A 69 -1.22 -9.89 11.43
CA SER A 69 -0.66 -11.12 12.00
C SER A 69 0.87 -11.22 11.85
N TYR A 70 1.49 -10.31 11.10
CA TYR A 70 2.94 -10.18 10.91
C TYR A 70 3.43 -8.73 11.14
N GLY A 71 2.57 -7.88 11.70
CA GLY A 71 2.90 -6.50 12.02
C GLY A 71 3.98 -6.47 13.09
N MET A 72 5.16 -5.96 12.73
CA MET A 72 6.25 -5.75 13.68
C MET A 72 5.92 -4.53 14.53
N PRO A 73 5.75 -4.67 15.86
CA PRO A 73 5.64 -3.52 16.74
C PRO A 73 6.88 -2.63 16.55
N GLY A 74 6.67 -1.34 16.31
CA GLY A 74 7.76 -0.38 16.11
C GLY A 74 8.25 -0.21 14.67
N ILE A 75 7.77 -0.99 13.70
CA ILE A 75 8.05 -0.76 12.27
C ILE A 75 6.93 0.07 11.66
N ARG A 76 7.28 1.17 10.98
CA ARG A 76 6.30 2.06 10.35
C ARG A 76 5.42 1.30 9.33
N PRO A 77 4.12 1.63 9.24
CA PRO A 77 3.27 1.10 8.19
C PRO A 77 3.69 1.66 6.82
N LEU A 78 3.30 0.97 5.75
CA LEU A 78 3.42 1.53 4.40
C LEU A 78 2.48 2.74 4.25
N PRO A 79 2.77 3.67 3.32
CA PRO A 79 1.82 4.72 2.98
C PRO A 79 0.48 4.14 2.51
N ASP A 80 -0.64 4.71 2.96
CA ASP A 80 -2.00 4.16 2.71
C ASP A 80 -2.27 3.84 1.23
N GLY A 81 -1.88 4.75 0.33
CA GLY A 81 -2.03 4.55 -1.12
C GLY A 81 -1.23 3.35 -1.65
N VAL A 82 -0.04 3.09 -1.11
CA VAL A 82 0.77 1.92 -1.48
C VAL A 82 0.18 0.64 -0.88
N ALA A 83 -0.22 0.69 0.39
CA ALA A 83 -0.86 -0.44 1.06
C ALA A 83 -2.15 -0.87 0.36
N TRP A 84 -2.93 0.10 -0.13
CA TRP A 84 -4.11 -0.13 -0.95
C TRP A 84 -3.76 -0.76 -2.31
N THR A 85 -2.76 -0.23 -3.03
CA THR A 85 -2.30 -0.83 -4.29
C THR A 85 -1.88 -2.28 -4.08
N LEU A 86 -1.12 -2.59 -3.02
CA LEU A 86 -0.68 -3.95 -2.71
C LEU A 86 -1.82 -4.86 -2.29
N SER A 87 -2.88 -4.38 -1.64
CA SER A 87 -4.01 -5.24 -1.25
C SER A 87 -4.84 -5.70 -2.45
N GLY A 88 -4.86 -4.90 -3.52
CA GLY A 88 -5.47 -5.26 -4.81
C GLY A 88 -4.62 -6.20 -5.67
N LEU A 89 -3.36 -6.40 -5.31
CA LEU A 89 -2.43 -7.32 -5.97
C LEU A 89 -2.35 -8.56 -5.09
N GLU A 90 -2.29 -9.78 -5.65
CA GLU A 90 -2.05 -10.99 -4.86
C GLU A 90 -0.59 -11.00 -4.36
N THR A 91 -0.25 -10.04 -3.49
CA THR A 91 1.10 -9.74 -3.06
C THR A 91 1.58 -10.81 -2.09
N PRO A 92 2.69 -11.50 -2.42
CA PRO A 92 3.37 -12.39 -1.49
C PRO A 92 3.67 -11.70 -0.17
N LEU A 93 3.37 -12.36 0.96
CA LEU A 93 3.61 -11.75 2.27
C LEU A 93 5.07 -11.37 2.49
N ARG A 94 6.01 -12.23 2.05
CA ARG A 94 7.44 -11.89 2.09
C ARG A 94 7.75 -10.57 1.38
N LEU A 95 7.11 -10.31 0.24
CA LEU A 95 7.27 -9.05 -0.47
C LEU A 95 6.69 -7.88 0.33
N ALA A 96 5.49 -8.01 0.87
CA ALA A 96 4.88 -6.97 1.71
C ALA A 96 5.73 -6.64 2.94
N VAL A 97 6.29 -7.66 3.59
CA VAL A 97 7.22 -7.49 4.72
C VAL A 97 8.49 -6.78 4.27
N HIS A 98 9.09 -7.19 3.15
CA HIS A 98 10.28 -6.54 2.57
C HIS A 98 10.03 -5.05 2.32
N LEU A 99 8.98 -4.71 1.55
CA LEU A 99 8.66 -3.32 1.22
C LEU A 99 8.44 -2.46 2.46
N ARG A 100 7.80 -3.02 3.50
CA ARG A 100 7.59 -2.33 4.77
C ARG A 100 8.89 -2.08 5.54
N LEU A 101 9.78 -3.07 5.59
CA LEU A 101 11.08 -2.93 6.27
C LEU A 101 11.96 -1.89 5.57
N VAL A 102 12.01 -1.91 4.24
CA VAL A 102 12.77 -0.91 3.46
C VAL A 102 12.17 0.48 3.61
N HIS A 103 10.83 0.60 3.60
CA HIS A 103 10.15 1.87 3.85
C HIS A 103 10.49 2.44 5.23
N ASP A 104 10.43 1.63 6.30
CA ASP A 104 10.79 2.08 7.65
C ASP A 104 12.23 2.60 7.74
N VAL A 105 13.17 1.88 7.12
CA VAL A 105 14.58 2.30 7.05
C VAL A 105 14.74 3.58 6.24
N ALA A 106 14.01 3.75 5.13
CA ALA A 106 14.02 4.98 4.35
C ALA A 106 13.51 6.18 5.17
N VAL A 107 12.44 6.00 5.95
CA VAL A 107 11.94 7.06 6.82
C VAL A 107 12.97 7.43 7.90
N ARG A 108 13.58 6.45 8.57
CA ARG A 108 14.63 6.69 9.57
C ARG A 108 15.86 7.37 8.95
N LEU A 109 16.25 6.98 7.74
CA LEU A 109 17.33 7.60 6.98
C LEU A 109 17.02 9.08 6.69
N LEU A 110 15.82 9.37 6.19
CA LEU A 110 15.38 10.73 5.90
C LEU A 110 15.26 11.59 7.15
N ASP A 111 14.81 11.00 8.28
CA ASP A 111 14.75 11.69 9.58
C ASP A 111 16.17 12.11 10.01
N GLY A 112 17.13 11.16 9.99
CA GLY A 112 18.53 11.44 10.33
C GLY A 112 19.21 12.43 9.39
N LEU A 113 18.92 12.38 8.09
CA LEU A 113 19.43 13.37 7.13
C LEU A 113 18.86 14.77 7.38
N ALA A 114 17.57 14.89 7.67
CA ALA A 114 16.92 16.17 7.96
C ALA A 114 17.46 16.80 9.26
N GLU A 115 17.74 15.99 10.27
CA GLU A 115 18.37 16.43 11.52
C GLU A 115 19.82 16.88 11.31
N THR A 116 20.59 16.12 10.53
CA THR A 116 22.03 16.38 10.30
C THR A 116 22.26 17.53 9.32
N PHE A 117 21.43 17.63 8.28
CA PHE A 117 21.52 18.59 7.20
C PHE A 117 20.19 19.34 7.01
N PRO A 118 19.82 20.29 7.91
CA PRO A 118 18.52 20.95 7.85
C PRO A 118 18.23 21.75 6.58
N SER A 119 19.27 22.13 5.83
CA SER A 119 19.15 22.84 4.55
C SER A 119 19.10 21.92 3.33
N LEU A 120 19.24 20.60 3.51
CA LEU A 120 19.20 19.64 2.42
C LEU A 120 17.74 19.45 1.97
N GLU A 121 17.45 19.86 0.74
CA GLU A 121 16.15 19.62 0.13
C GLU A 121 16.12 18.23 -0.50
N VAL A 122 15.22 17.37 -0.01
CA VAL A 122 14.94 16.05 -0.56
C VAL A 122 13.43 15.92 -0.72
N ASP A 123 12.97 15.37 -1.85
CA ASP A 123 11.56 14.97 -1.97
C ASP A 123 11.31 13.71 -1.12
N ARG A 124 11.07 13.93 0.17
CA ARG A 124 10.78 12.89 1.17
C ARG A 124 9.66 11.96 0.70
N ARG A 125 8.58 12.51 0.14
CA ARG A 125 7.42 11.71 -0.30
C ARG A 125 7.81 10.76 -1.44
N ALA A 126 8.65 11.23 -2.36
CA ALA A 126 9.13 10.40 -3.46
C ALA A 126 10.05 9.26 -2.97
N VAL A 127 10.96 9.53 -2.03
CA VAL A 127 11.83 8.50 -1.43
C VAL A 127 11.02 7.47 -0.65
N GLU A 128 10.09 7.91 0.20
CA GLU A 128 9.22 7.02 0.96
C GLU A 128 8.37 6.13 0.06
N PHE A 129 7.81 6.70 -1.03
CA PHE A 129 7.08 5.95 -2.05
C PHE A 129 7.99 4.95 -2.79
N GLY A 130 9.18 5.40 -3.22
CA GLY A 130 10.13 4.55 -3.91
C GLY A 130 10.57 3.36 -3.06
N ALA A 131 10.93 3.59 -1.80
CA ALA A 131 11.28 2.53 -0.86
C ALA A 131 10.12 1.52 -0.67
N ALA A 132 8.89 2.04 -0.54
CA ALA A 132 7.67 1.24 -0.38
C ALA A 132 7.25 0.47 -1.64
N THR A 133 7.82 0.77 -2.81
CA THR A 133 7.37 0.18 -4.10
C THR A 133 8.47 -0.38 -4.99
N HIS A 134 9.76 -0.20 -4.65
CA HIS A 134 10.87 -0.52 -5.57
C HIS A 134 10.81 -1.96 -6.11
N ASP A 135 10.46 -2.92 -5.26
CA ASP A 135 10.38 -4.34 -5.60
C ASP A 135 8.95 -4.80 -5.98
N ILE A 136 8.00 -3.89 -6.21
CA ILE A 136 6.59 -4.23 -6.46
C ILE A 136 6.41 -5.16 -7.67
N GLY A 137 7.31 -5.11 -8.67
CA GLY A 137 7.26 -6.02 -9.81
C GLY A 137 7.43 -7.50 -9.44
N LYS A 138 7.90 -7.82 -8.23
CA LYS A 138 7.98 -9.20 -7.72
C LYS A 138 6.60 -9.82 -7.44
N VAL A 139 5.51 -9.03 -7.49
CA VAL A 139 4.16 -9.61 -7.56
C VAL A 139 3.93 -10.37 -8.87
N ILE A 140 4.58 -9.94 -9.96
CA ILE A 140 4.54 -10.56 -11.29
C ILE A 140 5.66 -11.61 -11.41
N HIS A 141 6.90 -11.23 -11.06
CA HIS A 141 8.08 -12.09 -11.17
C HIS A 141 8.42 -12.76 -9.83
N ARG A 142 7.49 -13.59 -9.31
CA ARG A 142 7.60 -14.20 -7.97
C ARG A 142 8.87 -15.03 -7.74
N SER A 143 9.44 -15.62 -8.79
CA SER A 143 10.70 -16.37 -8.69
C SER A 143 11.88 -15.51 -8.20
N GLU A 144 11.83 -14.20 -8.43
CA GLU A 144 12.87 -13.24 -8.02
C GLU A 144 12.76 -12.84 -6.52
N LEU A 145 11.82 -13.43 -5.77
CA LEU A 145 11.77 -13.32 -4.30
C LEU A 145 12.84 -14.17 -3.61
N ILE A 146 13.34 -15.21 -4.28
CA ILE A 146 14.31 -16.17 -3.74
C ILE A 146 15.52 -16.31 -4.66
N GLY A 147 15.29 -16.22 -5.98
CA GLY A 147 16.33 -16.31 -6.99
C GLY A 147 16.87 -14.96 -7.45
N PRO A 148 17.99 -14.96 -8.18
CA PRO A 148 18.46 -13.77 -8.87
C PRO A 148 17.49 -13.37 -9.98
N GLY A 149 17.49 -12.09 -10.34
CA GLY A 149 16.73 -11.56 -11.47
C GLY A 149 16.55 -10.05 -11.37
N SER A 150 16.15 -9.46 -12.48
CA SER A 150 15.88 -8.02 -12.62
C SER A 150 14.62 -7.74 -13.45
N GLN A 151 13.84 -8.77 -13.80
CA GLN A 151 12.61 -8.55 -14.58
C GLN A 151 11.56 -7.78 -13.76
N HIS A 152 11.59 -7.91 -12.42
CA HIS A 152 10.75 -7.11 -11.54
C HIS A 152 10.93 -5.60 -11.71
N GLU A 153 12.08 -5.14 -12.20
CA GLU A 153 12.38 -3.71 -12.28
C GLU A 153 11.43 -3.00 -13.26
N GLU A 154 11.51 -3.37 -14.55
CA GLU A 154 10.62 -2.79 -15.57
C GLU A 154 9.16 -3.23 -15.37
N ALA A 155 8.91 -4.46 -14.92
CA ALA A 155 7.56 -4.92 -14.63
C ALA A 155 6.88 -4.12 -13.51
N GLY A 156 7.65 -3.75 -12.48
CA GLY A 156 7.19 -2.91 -11.37
C GLY A 156 6.87 -1.50 -11.82
N ARG A 157 7.76 -0.88 -12.61
CA ARG A 157 7.50 0.44 -13.21
C ARG A 157 6.22 0.45 -14.04
N GLN A 158 6.07 -0.53 -14.94
CA GLN A 158 4.88 -0.65 -15.78
C GLN A 158 3.61 -0.93 -14.97
N LEU A 159 3.71 -1.68 -13.88
CA LEU A 159 2.59 -1.89 -12.97
C LEU A 159 2.13 -0.58 -12.33
N LEU A 160 3.04 0.20 -11.78
CA LEU A 160 2.73 1.49 -11.13
C LEU A 160 2.11 2.50 -12.11
N LEU A 161 2.62 2.56 -13.34
CA LEU A 161 2.04 3.41 -14.40
C LEU A 161 0.60 2.99 -14.73
N ARG A 162 0.33 1.69 -14.89
CA ARG A 162 -1.01 1.17 -15.19
C ARG A 162 -2.00 1.39 -14.05
N THR A 163 -1.53 1.46 -12.80
CA THR A 163 -2.37 1.79 -11.64
C THR A 163 -2.51 3.30 -11.41
N GLY A 164 -2.03 4.13 -12.34
CA GLY A 164 -2.26 5.57 -12.35
C GLY A 164 -1.23 6.40 -11.58
N HIS A 165 -0.09 5.82 -11.18
CA HIS A 165 1.00 6.59 -10.58
C HIS A 165 1.79 7.36 -11.64
N ASP A 166 2.30 8.53 -11.24
CA ASP A 166 3.12 9.40 -12.09
C ASP A 166 4.45 8.72 -12.47
N GLU A 167 4.94 8.97 -13.68
CA GLU A 167 6.20 8.42 -14.19
C GLU A 167 7.40 8.77 -13.30
N ARG A 168 7.40 9.98 -12.72
CA ARG A 168 8.44 10.45 -11.78
C ARG A 168 8.56 9.54 -10.56
N LEU A 169 7.45 8.98 -10.09
CA LEU A 169 7.41 8.07 -8.95
C LEU A 169 7.59 6.61 -9.37
N ALA A 170 6.99 6.21 -10.49
CA ALA A 170 7.08 4.84 -10.99
C ALA A 170 8.52 4.42 -11.31
N ARG A 171 9.39 5.38 -11.66
CA ARG A 171 10.80 5.11 -11.98
C ARG A 171 11.55 4.37 -10.87
N TYR A 172 11.23 4.61 -9.59
CA TYR A 172 11.97 4.01 -8.46
C TYR A 172 11.91 2.48 -8.46
N ALA A 173 10.88 1.90 -9.08
CA ALA A 173 10.81 0.45 -9.27
C ALA A 173 11.84 -0.10 -10.28
N ALA A 174 12.41 0.76 -11.15
CA ALA A 174 13.38 0.38 -12.16
C ALA A 174 14.79 0.93 -11.93
N THR A 175 14.97 1.89 -11.03
CA THR A 175 16.25 2.58 -10.86
C THR A 175 17.15 2.00 -9.77
N HIS A 176 16.62 1.22 -8.82
CA HIS A 176 17.37 0.72 -7.66
C HIS A 176 18.44 -0.35 -8.00
N GLY A 177 18.27 -1.05 -9.11
CA GLY A 177 19.28 -2.00 -9.64
C GLY A 177 20.47 -1.33 -10.32
N THR A 178 20.32 -0.07 -10.75
CA THR A 178 21.28 0.68 -11.58
C THR A 178 21.65 2.03 -10.96
N TRP A 179 21.94 2.01 -9.65
CA TRP A 179 22.25 3.20 -8.86
C TRP A 179 23.52 3.93 -9.31
N ASP A 180 24.41 3.26 -10.04
CA ASP A 180 25.66 3.81 -10.58
C ASP A 180 25.46 4.57 -11.90
N ALA A 181 24.26 4.52 -12.50
CA ALA A 181 23.95 5.28 -13.70
C ALA A 181 24.12 6.80 -13.48
N PRO A 182 24.69 7.56 -14.43
CA PRO A 182 25.07 8.96 -14.21
C PRO A 182 23.88 9.91 -14.02
N ASP A 183 22.69 9.50 -14.45
CA ASP A 183 21.44 10.28 -14.38
C ASP A 183 20.67 10.09 -13.06
N ARG A 184 21.15 9.25 -12.14
CA ARG A 184 20.50 9.03 -10.84
C ARG A 184 20.50 10.30 -9.98
N GLN A 185 19.32 10.65 -9.48
CA GLN A 185 19.13 11.75 -8.52
C GLN A 185 19.40 11.27 -7.09
N LEU A 186 19.54 12.22 -6.15
CA LEU A 186 19.81 11.88 -4.75
C LEU A 186 18.71 10.96 -4.20
N GLU A 187 17.45 11.23 -4.51
CA GLU A 187 16.32 10.42 -4.10
C GLU A 187 16.42 8.96 -4.60
N ASP A 188 16.88 8.72 -5.83
CA ASP A 188 17.08 7.37 -6.37
C ASP A 188 18.16 6.61 -5.58
N LEU A 189 19.23 7.32 -5.19
CA LEU A 189 20.30 6.76 -4.36
C LEU A 189 19.84 6.49 -2.93
N LEU A 190 19.00 7.35 -2.34
CA LEU A 190 18.45 7.15 -1.00
C LEU A 190 17.51 5.94 -0.92
N VAL A 191 16.67 5.73 -1.94
CA VAL A 191 15.85 4.51 -2.06
C VAL A 191 16.74 3.28 -2.13
N THR A 192 17.80 3.33 -2.96
CA THR A 192 18.76 2.23 -3.07
C THR A 192 19.50 1.99 -1.75
N LEU A 193 19.92 3.04 -1.06
CA LEU A 193 20.65 2.95 0.20
C LEU A 193 19.79 2.28 1.26
N ALA A 194 18.51 2.66 1.37
CA ALA A 194 17.56 2.01 2.26
C ALA A 194 17.42 0.50 1.95
N ASP A 195 17.33 0.10 0.67
CA ASP A 195 17.30 -1.33 0.26
C ASP A 195 18.61 -2.09 0.57
N LYS A 196 19.76 -1.41 0.69
CA LYS A 196 21.00 -2.09 1.12
C LYS A 196 21.08 -2.17 2.64
N VAL A 197 20.87 -1.05 3.32
CA VAL A 197 21.13 -0.90 4.76
C VAL A 197 20.10 -1.63 5.62
N TRP A 198 18.86 -1.87 5.15
CA TRP A 198 17.88 -2.60 5.97
C TRP A 198 18.36 -3.99 6.42
N LYS A 199 19.17 -4.64 5.58
CA LYS A 199 19.80 -5.94 5.86
C LYS A 199 21.29 -5.82 6.26
N GLY A 200 21.71 -4.62 6.67
CA GLY A 200 23.07 -4.34 7.12
C GLY A 200 24.10 -4.31 5.99
N LYS A 201 23.68 -4.29 4.72
CA LYS A 201 24.62 -4.26 3.60
C LYS A 201 25.12 -2.83 3.38
N ARG A 202 26.43 -2.65 3.52
CA ARG A 202 27.17 -1.42 3.18
C ARG A 202 27.66 -1.47 1.73
N VAL A 203 27.60 -0.34 1.03
CA VAL A 203 28.04 -0.23 -0.37
C VAL A 203 28.82 1.07 -0.54
N SER A 204 30.15 1.00 -0.38
CA SER A 204 31.02 2.18 -0.35
C SER A 204 30.83 3.12 -1.53
N GLY A 205 30.75 2.61 -2.77
CA GLY A 205 30.55 3.46 -3.95
C GLY A 205 29.21 4.20 -3.97
N LEU A 206 28.15 3.61 -3.40
CA LEU A 206 26.85 4.26 -3.26
C LEU A 206 26.90 5.35 -2.18
N GLU A 207 27.49 5.03 -1.04
CA GLU A 207 27.64 5.94 0.11
C GLU A 207 28.54 7.14 -0.22
N GLU A 208 29.64 6.92 -0.95
CA GLU A 208 30.51 7.98 -1.48
C GLU A 208 29.77 8.88 -2.46
N ARG A 209 28.98 8.32 -3.38
CA ARG A 209 28.19 9.12 -4.32
C ARG A 209 27.14 9.97 -3.61
N ILE A 210 26.45 9.41 -2.63
CA ILE A 210 25.49 10.16 -1.79
C ILE A 210 26.22 11.27 -1.03
N THR A 211 27.39 10.97 -0.47
CA THR A 211 28.24 11.95 0.22
C THR A 211 28.59 13.12 -0.70
N ASP A 212 29.04 12.83 -1.92
CA ASP A 212 29.42 13.86 -2.90
C ASP A 212 28.21 14.73 -3.29
N MET A 213 27.03 14.13 -3.50
CA MET A 213 25.81 14.86 -3.81
C MET A 213 25.35 15.77 -2.66
N ILE A 214 25.34 15.26 -1.42
CA ILE A 214 24.95 16.06 -0.25
C ILE A 214 25.96 17.19 0.01
N ALA A 215 27.26 16.93 -0.14
CA ALA A 215 28.28 17.97 -0.02
C ALA A 215 28.10 19.08 -1.07
N GLY A 216 27.71 18.73 -2.30
CA GLY A 216 27.40 19.71 -3.35
C GLY A 216 26.10 20.49 -3.15
N LEU A 217 25.14 19.93 -2.40
CA LEU A 217 23.84 20.55 -2.11
C LEU A 217 23.79 21.31 -0.78
N THR A 218 24.84 21.22 0.02
CA THR A 218 24.93 21.86 1.34
C THR A 218 26.20 22.72 1.43
N THR A 219 26.34 23.48 2.51
CA THR A 219 27.58 24.22 2.80
C THR A 219 28.58 23.40 3.62
N ARG A 220 28.38 22.07 3.72
CA ARG A 220 29.20 21.18 4.54
C ARG A 220 30.40 20.67 3.76
N GLU A 221 31.51 20.50 4.45
CA GLU A 221 32.68 19.87 3.87
C GLU A 221 32.42 18.38 3.62
N ARG A 222 32.94 17.84 2.51
CA ARG A 222 32.72 16.45 2.10
C ARG A 222 33.03 15.43 3.21
N TRP A 223 34.10 15.66 3.98
CA TRP A 223 34.49 14.75 5.06
C TRP A 223 33.50 14.75 6.23
N GLU A 224 32.86 15.89 6.54
CA GLU A 224 31.81 15.98 7.56
C GLU A 224 30.57 15.20 7.10
N VAL A 225 30.21 15.36 5.82
CA VAL A 225 29.10 14.64 5.20
C VAL A 225 29.37 13.14 5.24
N PHE A 226 30.58 12.71 4.86
CA PHE A 226 30.99 11.31 4.88
C PHE A 226 30.81 10.69 6.26
N LEU A 227 31.37 11.31 7.32
CA LEU A 227 31.26 10.80 8.69
C LEU A 227 29.80 10.71 9.14
N SER A 228 28.98 11.66 8.76
CA SER A 228 27.57 11.67 9.14
C SER A 228 26.77 10.58 8.41
N VAL A 229 27.00 10.41 7.10
CA VAL A 229 26.36 9.33 6.32
C VAL A 229 26.80 7.96 6.80
N ASP A 230 28.10 7.80 7.12
CA ASP A 230 28.65 6.56 7.67
C ASP A 230 28.00 6.20 9.01
N GLN A 231 27.92 7.15 9.94
CA GLN A 231 27.26 6.96 11.24
C GLN A 231 25.77 6.65 11.08
N LEU A 232 25.05 7.35 10.20
CA LEU A 232 23.64 7.04 9.92
C LEU A 232 23.47 5.62 9.38
N CYS A 233 24.35 5.16 8.50
CA CYS A 233 24.30 3.79 7.98
C CYS A 233 24.63 2.75 9.06
N GLU A 234 25.56 3.04 9.98
CA GLU A 234 25.87 2.21 11.15
C GLU A 234 24.65 2.06 12.06
N ASP A 235 24.03 3.18 12.45
CA ASP A 235 22.87 3.22 13.34
C ASP A 235 21.66 2.50 12.73
N LEU A 236 21.45 2.67 11.42
CA LEU A 236 20.41 1.96 10.68
C LEU A 236 20.72 0.47 10.57
N ALA A 237 21.98 0.05 10.46
CA ALA A 237 22.35 -1.35 10.34
C ALA A 237 22.30 -2.13 11.67
N ALA A 238 22.27 -1.43 12.82
CA ALA A 238 22.36 -2.03 14.15
C ALA A 238 21.32 -3.14 14.44
N ASP A 239 20.11 -3.02 13.89
CA ASP A 239 19.00 -3.98 14.04
C ASP A 239 18.75 -4.84 12.79
N ALA A 240 19.70 -4.87 11.83
CA ALA A 240 19.55 -5.57 10.56
C ALA A 240 19.30 -7.08 10.71
N ASP A 241 19.98 -7.76 11.64
CA ASP A 241 19.80 -9.20 11.86
C ASP A 241 18.38 -9.55 12.30
N GLN A 242 17.77 -8.70 13.13
CA GLN A 242 16.39 -8.88 13.60
C GLN A 242 15.40 -8.70 12.44
N ARG A 243 15.60 -7.67 11.61
CA ARG A 243 14.78 -7.45 10.40
C ARG A 243 14.92 -8.60 9.41
N LEU A 244 16.13 -9.11 9.21
CA LEU A 244 16.40 -10.22 8.30
C LEU A 244 15.78 -11.53 8.79
N ALA A 245 15.84 -11.82 10.09
CA ALA A 245 15.16 -12.96 10.69
C ALA A 245 13.65 -12.90 10.48
N HIS A 246 13.04 -11.73 10.70
CA HIS A 246 11.61 -11.52 10.48
C HIS A 246 11.20 -11.68 9.00
N HIS A 247 11.95 -11.05 8.09
CA HIS A 247 11.75 -11.21 6.64
C HIS A 247 11.86 -12.68 6.23
N SER A 248 12.86 -13.40 6.74
CA SER A 248 13.09 -14.81 6.41
C SER A 248 12.02 -15.75 6.95
N ALA A 249 11.35 -15.38 8.05
CA ALA A 249 10.22 -16.12 8.61
C ALA A 249 8.92 -15.91 7.82
N ALA A 250 8.82 -14.85 7.02
CA ALA A 250 7.61 -14.53 6.25
C ALA A 250 7.39 -15.56 5.10
N PRO A 251 6.20 -16.16 4.98
CA PRO A 251 5.83 -17.02 3.85
C PRO A 251 6.05 -16.37 2.49
N ILE A 252 6.57 -17.15 1.54
CA ILE A 252 6.75 -16.71 0.15
C ILE A 252 5.42 -16.76 -0.64
N ASP A 253 4.44 -17.54 -0.18
CA ASP A 253 3.13 -17.64 -0.82
C ASP A 253 1.99 -17.31 0.14
N ILE A 254 1.10 -16.41 -0.28
CA ILE A 254 -0.27 -16.32 0.26
C ILE A 254 -1.26 -16.17 -0.91
N GLY A 255 -1.89 -17.28 -1.32
CA GLY A 255 -3.04 -17.39 -2.24
C GLY A 255 -2.74 -17.77 -3.71
N PRO A 256 -3.73 -18.22 -4.52
CA PRO A 256 -4.81 -19.17 -4.24
C PRO A 256 -4.35 -20.65 -4.20
N ASP A 257 -3.11 -20.93 -4.61
CA ASP A 257 -2.55 -22.30 -4.69
C ASP A 257 -1.40 -22.58 -3.68
N GLY A 258 -1.00 -21.58 -2.89
CA GLY A 258 -0.09 -21.78 -1.76
C GLY A 258 -0.81 -22.38 -0.54
N PRO A 259 -0.15 -23.20 0.30
CA PRO A 259 -0.79 -23.81 1.46
C PRO A 259 -1.26 -22.74 2.44
N ILE A 260 -2.57 -22.45 2.42
CA ILE A 260 -3.24 -21.70 3.48
C ILE A 260 -3.16 -22.56 4.74
N THR A 261 -2.27 -22.21 5.67
CA THR A 261 -2.32 -22.76 7.01
C THR A 261 -3.62 -22.30 7.69
N ALA A 262 -4.61 -23.19 7.61
CA ALA A 262 -5.79 -23.38 8.44
C ALA A 262 -6.26 -22.18 9.31
N GLY A 263 -7.04 -21.25 8.74
CA GLY A 263 -7.75 -20.26 9.57
C GLY A 263 -8.97 -19.60 8.90
N LEU A 264 -8.87 -19.25 7.61
CA LEU A 264 -9.87 -18.40 6.96
C LEU A 264 -10.96 -19.19 6.17
N SER A 265 -10.73 -20.47 5.88
CA SER A 265 -11.66 -21.32 5.11
C SER A 265 -12.91 -21.77 5.91
N ALA A 266 -12.89 -21.67 7.24
CA ALA A 266 -14.01 -22.06 8.10
C ALA A 266 -15.13 -21.00 8.16
N ARG A 267 -14.78 -19.71 8.05
CA ARG A 267 -15.76 -18.60 8.11
C ARG A 267 -16.51 -18.40 6.80
N ARG A 268 -15.82 -18.52 5.65
CA ARG A 268 -16.46 -18.44 4.32
C ARG A 268 -17.50 -19.56 4.07
N ARG A 269 -17.24 -20.78 4.55
CA ARG A 269 -18.18 -21.90 4.43
C ARG A 269 -19.45 -21.73 5.29
N ARG A 270 -19.36 -21.11 6.47
CA ARG A 270 -20.51 -20.84 7.34
C ARG A 270 -21.39 -19.68 6.83
N ALA A 271 -20.81 -18.68 6.17
CA ALA A 271 -21.56 -17.58 5.56
C ALA A 271 -22.36 -18.04 4.32
N ALA A 272 -21.76 -18.86 3.46
CA ALA A 272 -22.43 -19.41 2.27
C ALA A 272 -23.55 -20.40 2.61
N ALA A 273 -23.45 -21.12 3.74
CA ALA A 273 -24.52 -22.02 4.21
C ALA A 273 -25.75 -21.25 4.75
N ARG A 274 -25.54 -20.07 5.36
CA ARG A 274 -26.65 -19.24 5.88
C ARG A 274 -27.43 -18.51 4.78
N GLN A 275 -26.79 -18.12 3.68
CA GLN A 275 -27.47 -17.50 2.53
C GLN A 275 -28.33 -18.49 1.73
N ARG A 276 -28.01 -19.79 1.74
CA ARG A 276 -28.83 -20.82 1.05
C ARG A 276 -30.12 -21.19 1.79
N MET A 277 -30.27 -20.83 3.07
CA MET A 277 -31.47 -21.15 3.87
C MET A 277 -32.52 -20.04 3.89
N THR A 278 -32.28 -18.88 3.25
CA THR A 278 -33.15 -17.69 3.37
C THR A 278 -33.71 -17.15 2.05
N SER A 279 -33.55 -17.86 0.93
CA SER A 279 -34.21 -17.47 -0.33
C SER A 279 -35.67 -17.96 -0.37
N PRO A 280 -36.66 -17.09 -0.67
CA PRO A 280 -38.04 -17.52 -0.84
C PRO A 280 -38.20 -18.37 -2.11
N MET A 281 -38.89 -19.51 -2.01
CA MET A 281 -39.26 -20.35 -3.15
C MET A 281 -40.19 -19.60 -4.09
N THR A 282 -39.74 -19.31 -5.30
CA THR A 282 -40.59 -18.88 -6.41
C THR A 282 -41.48 -20.05 -6.84
N PRO A 283 -42.82 -19.91 -6.94
CA PRO A 283 -43.68 -20.99 -7.40
C PRO A 283 -43.50 -21.19 -8.91
N VAL A 284 -43.12 -22.40 -9.30
CA VAL A 284 -43.06 -22.83 -10.71
C VAL A 284 -44.49 -23.14 -11.17
N ILE A 285 -45.09 -22.25 -11.95
CA ILE A 285 -46.35 -22.52 -12.67
C ILE A 285 -46.02 -23.43 -13.86
N ARG A 286 -46.50 -24.68 -13.83
CA ARG A 286 -46.43 -25.61 -14.96
C ARG A 286 -47.62 -25.38 -15.88
N TYR A 287 -47.37 -24.91 -17.10
CA TYR A 287 -48.35 -24.97 -18.19
C TYR A 287 -48.40 -26.40 -18.75
N GLY A 288 -49.56 -27.05 -18.65
CA GLY A 288 -49.83 -28.35 -19.27
C GLY A 288 -50.05 -28.22 -20.77
N ARG A 289 -49.45 -29.13 -21.56
CA ARG A 289 -49.75 -29.28 -22.99
C ARG A 289 -51.20 -29.79 -23.17
N PRO A 290 -51.91 -29.36 -24.21
CA PRO A 290 -53.15 -30.03 -24.62
C PRO A 290 -52.83 -31.43 -25.15
N ARG A 291 -53.68 -32.40 -24.80
CA ARG A 291 -53.70 -33.73 -25.45
C ARG A 291 -54.59 -33.63 -26.68
N ASP A 292 -54.05 -34.06 -27.81
CA ASP A 292 -54.82 -34.37 -29.02
C ASP A 292 -55.63 -35.65 -28.81
N GLY A 293 -56.85 -35.69 -29.37
CA GLY A 293 -57.42 -36.92 -29.92
C GLY A 293 -58.85 -37.32 -29.52
N VAL A 294 -59.76 -37.12 -30.49
CA VAL A 294 -61.04 -37.81 -30.78
C VAL A 294 -62.27 -37.48 -29.93
#